data_AF-A0A7K2VSC5-F1
#
_entry.id   AF-A0A7K2VSC5-F1
#
_cell.length_a   1.000
_cell.length_b   1.000
_cell.length_c   1.000
_cell.angle_alpha   90.00
_cell.angle_beta   90.00
_cell.angle_gamma   90.00
#
_symmetry.space_group_name_H-M   'P 1'
#
loop_
_entity.id
_entity.type
_entity.pdbx_description
1 polymer ?
#
loop_
_entity_poly.entity_id
_entity_poly.type
_entity_poly.pdbx_seq_one_letter_code
_entity_poly.pdbx_strand_id
1 'polypeptide(L)'
;MRAKTVLPAVAMTAVSMVLTLAVVMMWLGRAVPWPVALVVGLGIDGGWLATLAYERRLAAQGDHSTPVTVVGWCFGLLAAGVLIAHALTAGSSPGAWLAVAWLPIAAKALWLVHGLWERTALTPAALGAIRGIRQEARDEAAVARARLRAEASTEETRLTAVTEAGARVARVQAKTAQTLSRAWSTLEDARDGEDTGRALTSVTRPVTPGVTARWDLPVWGPSEPVPALESPPALSDDALDAVVDQIRHSQDPALSYREMAARFRATGHAASEVRLRAAWKRVV
;
A
#
# COMPACT_ATOMS: atom_id res chain seq x y z
N MET A 1 3.29 -39.55 16.59
CA MET A 1 2.35 -39.72 17.74
C MET A 1 1.04 -38.93 17.62
N ARG A 2 0.83 -38.04 16.63
CA ARG A 2 -0.31 -37.12 16.54
C ARG A 2 -1.69 -37.75 16.25
N ALA A 3 -1.76 -38.87 15.52
CA ALA A 3 -3.05 -39.45 15.10
C ALA A 3 -3.82 -40.13 16.24
N LYS A 4 -3.13 -40.67 17.24
CA LYS A 4 -3.74 -41.51 18.28
C LYS A 4 -4.60 -40.72 19.29
N THR A 5 -4.28 -39.45 19.53
CA THR A 5 -4.98 -38.61 20.53
C THR A 5 -6.17 -37.83 19.95
N VAL A 6 -6.23 -37.65 18.63
CA VAL A 6 -7.33 -36.94 17.95
C VAL A 6 -8.49 -37.88 17.60
N LEU A 7 -8.18 -39.17 17.41
CA LEU A 7 -9.13 -40.19 16.95
C LEU A 7 -10.41 -40.28 17.81
N PRO A 8 -10.35 -40.27 19.15
CA PRO A 8 -11.56 -40.34 19.99
C PRO A 8 -12.46 -39.11 19.83
N ALA A 9 -11.87 -37.91 19.74
CA ALA A 9 -12.64 -36.67 19.57
C ALA A 9 -13.35 -36.64 18.22
N VAL A 10 -12.66 -37.07 17.15
CA VAL A 10 -13.24 -37.15 15.81
C VAL A 10 -14.35 -38.19 15.75
N ALA A 11 -14.12 -39.39 16.29
CA ALA A 11 -15.13 -40.44 16.33
C ALA A 11 -16.38 -40.00 17.09
N MET A 12 -16.23 -39.37 18.26
CA MET A 12 -17.33 -38.89 19.07
C MET A 12 -18.12 -37.77 18.38
N THR A 13 -17.42 -36.85 17.70
CA THR A 13 -18.03 -35.78 16.89
C THR A 13 -18.87 -36.38 15.75
N ALA A 14 -18.31 -37.36 15.01
CA ALA A 14 -19.00 -38.01 13.91
C ALA A 14 -20.26 -38.76 14.37
N VAL A 15 -20.16 -39.54 15.45
CA VAL A 15 -21.31 -40.25 16.03
C VAL A 15 -22.38 -39.27 16.50
N SER A 16 -21.98 -38.18 17.16
CA SER A 16 -22.89 -37.13 17.62
C SER A 16 -23.66 -36.48 16.47
N MET A 17 -23.00 -36.19 15.35
CA MET A 17 -23.64 -35.59 14.17
C MET A 17 -24.64 -36.55 13.53
N VAL A 18 -24.23 -37.80 13.27
CA VAL A 18 -25.13 -38.80 12.66
C VAL A 18 -26.37 -38.97 13.51
N LEU A 19 -26.22 -39.00 14.84
CA LEU A 19 -27.34 -39.11 15.76
C LEU A 19 -28.24 -37.88 15.73
N THR A 20 -27.67 -36.67 15.78
CA THR A 20 -28.42 -35.41 15.76
C THR A 20 -29.23 -35.30 14.47
N LEU A 21 -28.61 -35.55 13.32
CA LEU A 21 -29.28 -35.58 12.03
C LEU A 21 -30.39 -36.63 11.98
N ALA A 22 -30.13 -37.86 12.44
CA ALA A 22 -31.14 -38.93 12.44
C ALA A 22 -32.36 -38.57 13.31
N VAL A 23 -32.12 -37.99 14.49
CA VAL A 23 -33.19 -37.54 15.38
C VAL A 23 -33.97 -36.38 14.78
N VAL A 24 -33.30 -35.37 14.21
CA VAL A 24 -33.97 -34.26 13.53
C VAL A 24 -34.84 -34.79 12.38
N MET A 25 -34.33 -35.71 11.57
CA MET A 25 -35.10 -36.31 10.48
C MET A 25 -36.31 -37.10 10.98
N MET A 26 -36.15 -37.90 12.03
CA MET A 26 -37.23 -38.73 12.57
C MET A 26 -38.30 -37.92 13.31
N TRP A 27 -37.90 -36.82 13.96
CA TRP A 27 -38.78 -35.98 14.77
C TRP A 27 -39.37 -34.83 13.96
N LEU A 28 -38.52 -33.99 13.38
CA LEU A 28 -38.93 -32.79 12.63
C LEU A 28 -39.54 -33.16 11.28
N GLY A 29 -39.08 -34.25 10.64
CA GLY A 29 -39.66 -34.74 9.38
C GLY A 29 -41.11 -35.21 9.46
N ARG A 30 -41.66 -35.37 10.68
CA ARG A 30 -43.11 -35.60 10.89
C ARG A 30 -43.93 -34.31 10.84
N ALA A 31 -43.30 -33.17 11.13
CA ALA A 31 -43.95 -31.87 11.23
C ALA A 31 -43.73 -31.00 9.99
N VAL A 32 -42.57 -31.13 9.32
CA VAL A 32 -42.21 -30.36 8.13
C VAL A 32 -41.73 -31.28 7.00
N PRO A 33 -41.74 -30.84 5.74
CA PRO A 33 -41.22 -31.63 4.62
C PRO A 33 -39.78 -32.11 4.89
N TRP A 34 -39.51 -33.37 4.54
CA TRP A 34 -38.22 -34.01 4.82
C TRP A 34 -36.98 -33.22 4.32
N PRO A 35 -37.00 -32.46 3.20
CA PRO A 35 -35.83 -31.67 2.79
C PRO A 35 -35.52 -30.53 3.77
N VAL A 36 -36.56 -29.95 4.39
CA VAL A 36 -36.41 -28.88 5.37
C VAL A 36 -35.79 -29.43 6.65
N ALA A 37 -36.27 -30.58 7.14
CA ALA A 37 -35.68 -31.25 8.29
C ALA A 37 -34.20 -31.61 8.07
N LEU A 38 -33.86 -32.06 6.85
CA LEU A 38 -32.48 -32.37 6.46
C LEU A 38 -31.60 -31.10 6.52
N VAL A 39 -32.05 -29.99 5.93
CA VAL A 39 -31.32 -28.71 5.97
C VAL A 39 -31.13 -28.22 7.40
N VAL A 40 -32.14 -28.36 8.26
CA VAL A 40 -32.03 -27.98 9.68
C VAL A 40 -30.99 -28.84 10.39
N GLY A 41 -31.03 -30.16 10.23
CA GLY A 41 -30.05 -31.07 10.83
C GLY A 41 -28.62 -30.79 10.36
N LEU A 42 -28.42 -30.67 9.04
CA LEU A 42 -27.12 -30.29 8.47
C LEU A 42 -26.69 -28.88 8.87
N GLY A 43 -27.62 -27.95 9.10
CA GLY A 43 -27.32 -26.59 9.54
C GLY A 43 -26.79 -26.57 10.98
N ILE A 44 -27.39 -27.35 11.88
CA ILE A 44 -26.94 -27.49 13.27
C ILE A 44 -25.53 -28.10 13.30
N ASP A 45 -25.35 -29.25 12.66
CA ASP A 45 -24.08 -29.97 12.67
C ASP A 45 -23.00 -29.26 11.84
N GLY A 46 -23.37 -28.64 10.72
CA GLY A 46 -22.48 -27.88 9.85
C GLY A 46 -22.00 -26.59 10.51
N GLY A 47 -22.90 -25.87 11.20
CA GLY A 47 -22.52 -24.71 12.02
C GLY A 47 -21.57 -25.10 13.14
N TRP A 48 -21.83 -26.22 13.81
CA TRP A 48 -20.93 -26.75 14.84
C TRP A 48 -19.55 -27.13 14.29
N LEU A 49 -19.48 -27.86 13.18
CA LEU A 49 -18.22 -28.21 12.53
C LEU A 49 -17.44 -26.98 12.04
N ALA A 50 -18.12 -25.98 11.49
CA ALA A 50 -17.49 -24.75 11.05
C ALA A 50 -16.79 -24.04 12.23
N THR A 51 -17.46 -23.98 13.39
CA THR A 51 -16.85 -23.40 14.60
C THR A 51 -15.66 -24.21 15.11
N LEU A 52 -15.77 -25.55 15.15
CA LEU A 52 -14.65 -26.43 15.55
C LEU A 52 -13.46 -26.31 14.61
N ALA A 53 -13.70 -26.30 13.30
CA ALA A 53 -12.65 -26.13 12.30
C ALA A 53 -11.96 -24.76 12.45
N TYR A 54 -12.74 -23.70 12.68
CA TYR A 54 -12.21 -22.36 12.88
C TYR A 54 -11.39 -22.25 14.17
N GLU A 55 -11.87 -22.81 15.28
CA GLU A 55 -11.12 -22.90 16.54
C GLU A 55 -9.80 -23.67 16.38
N ARG A 56 -9.80 -24.81 15.67
CA ARG A 56 -8.56 -25.56 15.42
C ARG A 56 -7.59 -24.78 14.55
N ARG A 57 -8.09 -24.05 13.55
CA ARG A 57 -7.26 -23.16 12.73
C ARG A 57 -6.61 -22.06 13.57
N LEU A 58 -7.39 -21.39 14.42
CA LEU A 58 -6.89 -20.38 15.35
C LEU A 58 -5.87 -20.99 16.33
N ALA A 59 -6.16 -22.16 16.89
CA ALA A 59 -5.26 -22.84 17.81
C ALA A 59 -3.93 -23.22 17.14
N ALA A 60 -3.95 -23.63 15.86
CA ALA A 60 -2.74 -23.90 15.09
C ALA A 60 -1.91 -22.62 14.81
N GLN A 61 -2.57 -21.47 14.70
CA GLN A 61 -1.94 -20.14 14.64
C GLN A 61 -1.55 -19.63 16.04
N GLY A 62 -1.94 -20.36 17.09
CA GLY A 62 -1.67 -20.01 18.47
C GLY A 62 -2.51 -18.84 18.99
N ASP A 63 -3.62 -18.54 18.33
CA ASP A 63 -4.62 -17.54 18.68
C ASP A 63 -5.91 -18.21 19.20
N HIS A 64 -6.81 -17.43 19.82
CA HIS A 64 -8.13 -17.88 20.29
C HIS A 64 -9.17 -16.77 20.16
N SER A 65 -10.41 -17.16 19.86
CA SER A 65 -11.53 -16.25 19.75
C SER A 65 -12.67 -16.68 20.66
N THR A 66 -12.84 -15.96 21.78
CA THR A 66 -13.94 -16.15 22.72
C THR A 66 -15.32 -16.20 22.06
N PRO A 67 -15.69 -15.28 21.12
CA PRO A 67 -17.02 -15.35 20.51
C PRO A 67 -17.22 -16.63 19.71
N VAL A 68 -16.20 -17.10 18.98
CA VAL A 68 -16.29 -18.38 18.25
C VAL A 68 -16.48 -19.54 19.22
N THR A 69 -15.77 -19.53 20.35
CA THR A 69 -15.92 -20.55 21.39
C THR A 69 -17.30 -20.59 22.00
N VAL A 70 -17.89 -19.43 22.30
CA VAL A 70 -19.26 -19.33 22.77
C VAL A 70 -20.22 -19.89 21.73
N VAL A 71 -20.09 -19.50 20.45
CA VAL A 71 -20.96 -20.00 19.36
C VAL A 71 -20.84 -21.51 19.22
N GLY A 72 -19.63 -22.07 19.27
CA GLY A 72 -19.42 -23.52 19.21
C GLY A 72 -20.06 -24.27 20.38
N TRP A 73 -20.07 -23.69 21.58
CA TRP A 73 -20.80 -24.23 22.73
C TRP A 73 -22.32 -24.11 22.55
N CYS A 74 -22.82 -22.99 22.02
CA CYS A 74 -24.25 -22.82 21.74
C CYS A 74 -24.77 -23.89 20.77
N PHE A 75 -24.04 -24.19 19.69
CA PHE A 75 -24.42 -25.29 18.78
C PHE A 75 -24.40 -26.66 19.47
N GLY A 76 -23.39 -26.94 20.30
CA GLY A 76 -23.33 -28.19 21.07
C GLY A 76 -24.50 -28.34 22.06
N LEU A 77 -24.86 -27.26 22.76
CA LEU A 77 -26.02 -27.21 23.65
C LEU A 77 -27.34 -27.35 22.88
N LEU A 78 -27.44 -26.74 21.70
CA LEU A 78 -28.62 -26.84 20.85
C LEU A 78 -28.82 -28.27 20.35
N ALA A 79 -27.76 -28.93 19.85
CA ALA A 79 -27.81 -30.33 19.44
C ALA A 79 -28.21 -31.25 20.61
N ALA A 80 -27.61 -31.06 21.79
CA ALA A 80 -28.00 -31.79 22.99
C ALA A 80 -29.47 -31.54 23.38
N GLY A 81 -29.93 -30.28 23.29
CA GLY A 81 -31.32 -29.90 23.54
C GLY A 81 -32.31 -30.61 22.61
N VAL A 82 -31.98 -30.75 21.33
CA VAL A 82 -32.80 -31.51 20.37
C VAL A 82 -32.88 -32.99 20.77
N LEU A 83 -31.76 -33.59 21.16
CA LEU A 83 -31.73 -34.98 21.60
C LEU A 83 -32.53 -35.19 22.90
N ILE A 84 -32.43 -34.27 23.86
CA ILE A 84 -33.22 -34.28 25.10
C ILE A 84 -34.71 -34.15 24.79
N ALA A 85 -35.09 -33.19 23.94
CA ALA A 85 -36.48 -32.99 23.53
C ALA A 85 -37.06 -34.25 22.86
N HIS A 86 -36.27 -34.91 22.01
CA HIS A 86 -36.65 -36.18 21.42
C HIS A 86 -36.82 -37.28 22.47
N ALA A 87 -35.87 -37.42 23.41
CA ALA A 87 -35.93 -38.41 24.48
C ALA A 87 -37.23 -38.30 25.31
N LEU A 88 -37.68 -37.07 25.57
CA LEU A 88 -38.89 -36.80 26.35
C LEU A 88 -40.19 -37.00 25.57
N THR A 89 -40.15 -36.96 24.23
CA THR A 89 -41.36 -36.98 23.38
C THR A 89 -41.54 -38.27 22.57
N ALA A 90 -40.49 -39.08 22.40
CA ALA A 90 -40.52 -40.29 21.57
C ALA A 90 -41.30 -41.47 22.17
N GLY A 91 -41.63 -41.45 23.47
CA GLY A 91 -42.41 -42.48 24.17
C GLY A 91 -41.68 -43.82 24.40
N SER A 92 -40.68 -44.15 23.58
CA SER A 92 -39.85 -45.36 23.70
C SER A 92 -38.51 -45.07 24.39
N SER A 93 -38.23 -45.78 25.49
CA SER A 93 -36.93 -45.80 26.20
C SER A 93 -36.27 -44.42 26.43
N PRO A 94 -36.91 -43.51 27.18
CA PRO A 94 -36.39 -42.17 27.44
C PRO A 94 -35.00 -42.18 28.10
N GLY A 95 -34.73 -43.16 28.98
CA GLY A 95 -33.43 -43.30 29.64
C GLY A 95 -32.25 -43.55 28.70
N ALA A 96 -32.46 -44.35 27.64
CA ALA A 96 -31.41 -44.61 26.65
C ALA A 96 -31.08 -43.36 25.84
N TRP A 97 -32.12 -42.63 25.41
CA TRP A 97 -31.93 -41.38 24.66
C TRP A 97 -31.32 -40.27 25.51
N LEU A 98 -31.70 -40.14 26.78
CA LEU A 98 -31.08 -39.19 27.70
C LEU A 98 -29.59 -39.47 27.93
N ALA A 99 -29.18 -40.75 27.98
CA ALA A 99 -27.77 -41.10 28.11
C ALA A 99 -26.94 -40.60 26.91
N VAL A 100 -27.48 -40.73 25.70
CA VAL A 100 -26.77 -40.37 24.47
C VAL A 100 -26.90 -38.87 24.14
N ALA A 101 -27.90 -38.17 24.68
CA ALA A 101 -28.13 -36.75 24.42
C ALA A 101 -26.97 -35.83 24.82
N TRP A 102 -26.08 -36.29 25.70
CA TRP A 102 -24.90 -35.55 26.15
C TRP A 102 -23.68 -35.69 25.22
N LEU A 103 -23.75 -36.53 24.18
CA LEU A 103 -22.64 -36.74 23.24
C LEU A 103 -22.11 -35.46 22.59
N PRO A 104 -22.93 -34.49 22.13
CA PRO A 104 -22.42 -33.26 21.52
C PRO A 104 -21.55 -32.43 22.48
N ILE A 105 -21.99 -32.34 23.74
CA ILE A 105 -21.29 -31.63 24.82
C ILE A 105 -19.99 -32.35 25.16
N ALA A 106 -20.04 -33.67 25.30
CA ALA A 106 -18.87 -34.47 25.62
C ALA A 106 -17.82 -34.47 24.49
N ALA A 107 -18.25 -34.47 23.22
CA ALA A 107 -17.36 -34.31 22.07
C ALA A 107 -16.64 -32.95 22.10
N LYS A 108 -17.35 -31.85 22.39
CA LYS A 108 -16.74 -30.52 22.56
C LYS A 108 -15.76 -30.48 23.73
N ALA A 109 -16.13 -31.06 24.88
CA ALA A 109 -15.25 -31.15 26.04
C ALA A 109 -13.96 -31.94 25.73
N LEU A 110 -14.06 -33.02 24.95
CA LEU A 110 -12.92 -33.83 24.55
C LEU A 110 -11.93 -33.05 23.67
N TRP A 111 -12.43 -32.17 22.79
CA TRP A 111 -11.58 -31.23 22.04
C TRP A 111 -10.84 -30.24 22.95
N LEU A 112 -11.48 -29.75 24.02
CA LEU A 112 -10.82 -28.88 25.00
C LEU A 112 -9.73 -29.61 25.78
N VAL A 113 -10.02 -30.81 26.25
CA VAL A 113 -9.03 -31.66 26.95
C VAL A 113 -7.84 -31.95 26.04
N HIS A 114 -8.10 -32.26 24.76
CA HIS A 114 -7.04 -32.45 23.78
C HIS A 114 -6.17 -31.20 23.60
N GLY A 115 -6.79 -30.02 23.47
CA GLY A 115 -6.06 -28.76 23.38
C GLY A 115 -5.25 -28.43 24.64
N LEU A 116 -5.75 -28.78 25.83
CA LEU A 116 -5.01 -28.66 27.09
C LEU A 116 -3.81 -29.62 27.13
N TRP A 117 -3.99 -30.88 26.70
CA TRP A 117 -2.93 -31.87 26.62
C TRP A 117 -1.80 -31.44 25.67
N GLU A 118 -2.14 -30.87 24.51
CA GLU A 118 -1.14 -30.31 23.59
C GLU A 118 -0.33 -29.19 24.24
N ARG A 119 -0.95 -28.36 25.09
CA ARG A 119 -0.26 -27.30 25.84
C ARG A 119 0.62 -27.84 26.95
N THR A 120 0.17 -28.85 27.69
CA THR A 120 0.97 -29.45 28.78
C THR A 120 2.11 -30.32 28.27
N ALA A 121 2.05 -30.79 27.02
CA ALA A 121 3.16 -31.48 26.37
C ALA A 121 4.31 -30.55 25.96
N LEU A 122 4.09 -29.23 25.92
CA LEU A 122 5.13 -28.24 25.64
C LEU A 122 5.86 -27.89 26.94
N THR A 123 7.19 -27.98 26.93
CA THR A 123 8.00 -27.59 28.09
C THR A 123 7.86 -26.09 28.39
N PRO A 124 8.02 -25.64 29.65
CA PRO A 124 7.97 -24.21 30.00
C PRO A 124 8.95 -23.36 29.18
N ALA A 125 10.12 -23.93 28.83
CA ALA A 125 11.10 -23.32 27.95
C ALA A 125 10.55 -23.10 26.53
N ALA A 126 9.85 -24.09 25.95
CA ALA A 126 9.21 -23.96 24.64
C ALA A 126 8.09 -22.90 24.66
N LEU A 127 7.30 -22.82 25.73
CA LEU A 127 6.29 -21.77 25.90
C LEU A 127 6.92 -20.38 26.08
N GLY A 128 8.10 -20.30 26.69
CA GLY A 128 8.90 -19.07 26.77
C GLY A 128 9.40 -18.62 25.40
N ALA A 129 9.99 -19.53 24.63
CA ALA A 129 10.46 -19.25 23.27
C ALA A 129 9.33 -18.77 22.34
N ILE A 130 8.15 -19.41 22.38
CA ILE A 130 6.98 -19.00 21.61
C ILE A 130 6.53 -17.58 22.00
N ARG A 131 6.54 -17.25 23.31
CA ARG A 131 6.22 -15.90 23.77
C ARG A 131 7.23 -14.87 23.28
N GLY A 132 8.52 -15.20 23.31
CA GLY A 132 9.60 -14.36 22.76
C GLY A 132 9.41 -14.05 21.28
N ILE A 133 9.23 -15.09 20.46
CA ILE A 133 9.03 -14.94 19.00
C ILE A 133 7.81 -14.07 18.69
N ARG A 134 6.71 -14.23 19.44
CA ARG A 134 5.50 -13.40 19.24
C ARG A 134 5.72 -11.94 19.60
N GLN A 135 6.49 -11.68 20.65
CA GLN A 135 6.79 -10.33 21.08
C GLN A 135 7.69 -9.64 20.04
N GLU A 136 8.73 -10.33 19.59
CA GLU A 136 9.62 -9.84 18.55
C GLU A 136 8.89 -9.54 17.24
N ALA A 137 8.00 -10.44 16.80
CA ALA A 137 7.17 -10.20 15.62
C ALA A 137 6.22 -8.98 15.78
N ARG A 138 5.72 -8.72 17.00
CA ARG A 138 4.91 -7.52 17.27
C ARG A 138 5.75 -6.25 17.21
N ASP A 139 6.94 -6.30 17.79
CA ASP A 139 7.85 -5.16 17.83
C ASP A 139 8.34 -4.83 16.43
N GLU A 140 8.68 -5.84 15.63
CA GLU A 140 9.04 -5.68 14.22
C GLU A 140 7.89 -5.10 13.40
N ALA A 141 6.65 -5.58 13.60
CA ALA A 141 5.47 -5.01 12.94
C ALA A 141 5.21 -3.56 13.35
N ALA A 142 5.44 -3.20 14.61
CA ALA A 142 5.32 -1.83 15.09
C ALA A 142 6.38 -0.91 14.46
N VAL A 143 7.63 -1.38 14.38
CA VAL A 143 8.73 -0.66 13.72
C VAL A 143 8.45 -0.48 12.23
N ALA A 144 7.97 -1.52 11.54
CA ALA A 144 7.62 -1.45 10.12
C ALA A 144 6.52 -0.40 9.87
N ARG A 145 5.46 -0.37 10.70
CA ARG A 145 4.42 0.67 10.63
C ARG A 145 4.97 2.06 10.88
N ALA A 146 5.87 2.22 11.86
CA ALA A 146 6.48 3.51 12.15
C ALA A 146 7.34 4.01 10.97
N ARG A 147 8.12 3.13 10.34
CA ARG A 147 8.90 3.44 9.13
C ARG A 147 8.02 3.86 7.96
N LEU A 148 6.99 3.06 7.65
CA LEU A 148 6.04 3.39 6.59
C LEU A 148 5.34 4.73 6.84
N ARG A 149 4.99 5.04 8.10
CA ARG A 149 4.39 6.34 8.45
C ARG A 149 5.37 7.50 8.27
N ALA A 150 6.65 7.31 8.60
CA ALA A 150 7.68 8.32 8.39
C ALA A 150 7.93 8.59 6.90
N GLU A 151 8.03 7.54 6.08
CA GLU A 151 8.15 7.65 4.63
C GLU A 151 6.95 8.37 4.01
N ALA A 152 5.73 7.97 4.40
CA ALA A 152 4.50 8.60 3.92
C ALA A 152 4.45 10.10 4.26
N SER A 153 4.81 10.50 5.49
CA SER A 153 4.85 11.92 5.89
C SER A 153 5.90 12.73 5.12
N THR A 154 7.03 12.10 4.77
CA THR A 154 8.08 12.73 3.97
C THR A 154 7.59 12.97 2.55
N GLU A 155 6.94 11.98 1.95
CA GLU A 155 6.38 12.13 0.59
C GLU A 155 5.19 13.09 0.54
N GLU A 156 4.35 13.13 1.56
CA GLU A 156 3.28 14.14 1.66
C GLU A 156 3.87 15.57 1.69
N THR A 157 4.93 15.79 2.47
CA THR A 157 5.62 17.08 2.53
C THR A 157 6.23 17.44 1.17
N ARG A 158 6.84 16.46 0.48
CA ARG A 158 7.43 16.66 -0.85
C ARG A 158 6.37 17.00 -1.89
N LEU A 159 5.25 16.28 -1.92
CA LEU A 159 4.13 16.54 -2.83
C LEU A 159 3.52 17.91 -2.58
N THR A 160 3.38 18.31 -1.32
CA THR A 160 2.90 19.64 -0.94
C THR A 160 3.84 20.73 -1.47
N ALA A 161 5.16 20.57 -1.26
CA ALA A 161 6.15 21.52 -1.75
C ALA A 161 6.17 21.63 -3.28
N VAL A 162 6.06 20.50 -3.99
CA VAL A 162 5.98 20.46 -5.47
C VAL A 162 4.70 21.14 -5.95
N THR A 163 3.57 20.89 -5.31
CA THR A 163 2.28 21.49 -5.66
C THR A 163 2.30 23.01 -5.45
N GLU A 164 2.86 23.47 -4.34
CA GLU A 164 2.98 24.89 -4.04
C GLU A 164 3.95 25.59 -5.02
N ALA A 165 5.05 24.94 -5.38
CA ALA A 165 5.96 25.41 -6.42
C ALA A 165 5.25 25.50 -7.78
N GLY A 166 4.48 24.47 -8.17
CA GLY A 166 3.65 24.48 -9.39
C GLY A 166 2.63 25.62 -9.39
N ALA A 167 1.96 25.86 -8.27
CA ALA A 167 1.02 26.97 -8.11
C ALA A 167 1.70 28.35 -8.19
N ARG A 168 2.97 28.47 -7.74
CA ARG A 168 3.78 29.69 -7.94
C ARG A 168 4.10 29.89 -9.43
N VAL A 169 4.54 28.84 -10.13
CA VAL A 169 4.86 28.90 -11.56
C VAL A 169 3.62 29.26 -12.39
N ALA A 170 2.48 28.61 -12.14
CA ALA A 170 1.23 28.89 -12.84
C ALA A 170 0.77 30.35 -12.64
N ARG A 171 0.91 30.90 -11.43
CA ARG A 171 0.61 32.31 -11.15
C ARG A 171 1.53 33.28 -11.92
N VAL A 172 2.82 32.98 -11.99
CA VAL A 172 3.77 33.80 -12.76
C VAL A 172 3.43 33.74 -14.25
N GLN A 173 3.18 32.55 -14.81
CA GLN A 173 2.78 32.39 -16.21
C GLN A 173 1.49 33.16 -16.52
N ALA A 174 0.47 33.07 -15.66
CA ALA A 174 -0.77 33.82 -15.82
C ALA A 174 -0.54 35.35 -15.79
N LYS A 175 0.31 35.84 -14.88
CA LYS A 175 0.65 37.27 -14.79
C LYS A 175 1.44 37.74 -16.01
N THR A 176 2.36 36.92 -16.50
CA THR A 176 3.12 37.20 -17.73
C THR A 176 2.21 37.24 -18.94
N ALA A 177 1.32 36.25 -19.10
CA ALA A 177 0.34 36.22 -20.17
C ALA A 177 -0.58 37.45 -20.14
N GLN A 178 -1.05 37.86 -18.95
CA GLN A 178 -1.84 39.08 -18.80
C GLN A 178 -1.06 40.35 -19.18
N THR A 179 0.22 40.43 -18.78
CA THR A 179 1.07 41.59 -19.09
C THR A 179 1.32 41.68 -20.59
N LEU A 180 1.62 40.55 -21.24
CA LEU A 180 1.82 40.49 -22.69
C LEU A 180 0.53 40.80 -23.45
N SER A 181 -0.61 40.27 -23.02
CA SER A 181 -1.91 40.61 -23.60
C SER A 181 -2.24 42.10 -23.48
N ARG A 182 -1.95 42.74 -22.34
CA ARG A 182 -2.12 44.20 -22.21
C ARG A 182 -1.18 44.97 -23.13
N ALA A 183 0.11 44.60 -23.16
CA ALA A 183 1.08 45.24 -24.04
C ALA A 183 0.65 45.12 -25.51
N TRP A 184 0.10 43.95 -25.88
CA TRP A 184 -0.46 43.72 -27.20
C TRP A 184 -1.66 44.61 -27.51
N SER A 185 -2.64 44.66 -26.62
CA SER A 185 -3.80 45.55 -26.74
C SER A 185 -3.37 47.00 -26.92
N THR A 186 -2.39 47.47 -26.16
CA THR A 186 -1.85 48.84 -26.30
C THR A 186 -1.17 49.06 -27.66
N LEU A 187 -0.48 48.04 -28.19
CA LEU A 187 0.16 48.10 -29.50
C LEU A 187 -0.89 48.12 -30.62
N GLU A 188 -1.98 47.37 -30.46
CA GLU A 188 -3.11 47.30 -31.38
C GLU A 188 -3.91 48.61 -31.38
N ASP A 189 -4.21 49.16 -30.21
CA ASP A 189 -4.81 50.50 -30.06
C ASP A 189 -3.95 51.59 -30.72
N ALA A 190 -2.62 51.51 -30.57
CA ALA A 190 -1.69 52.44 -31.21
C ALA A 190 -1.62 52.29 -32.73
N ARG A 191 -1.84 51.07 -33.25
CA ARG A 191 -1.92 50.79 -34.70
C ARG A 191 -3.21 51.36 -35.29
N ASP A 192 -4.34 51.19 -34.61
CA ASP A 192 -5.66 51.64 -35.07
C ASP A 192 -5.86 53.14 -34.90
N GLY A 193 -5.03 53.81 -34.09
CA GLY A 193 -4.97 55.27 -33.96
C GLY A 193 -4.52 55.97 -35.25
N GLU A 194 -5.35 56.87 -35.76
CA GLU A 194 -5.22 57.47 -37.10
C GLU A 194 -3.93 58.29 -37.34
N ASP A 195 -3.40 58.95 -36.30
CA ASP A 195 -2.16 59.72 -36.33
C ASP A 195 -0.91 58.85 -36.06
N THR A 196 -1.00 57.93 -35.10
CA THR A 196 0.11 57.08 -34.66
C THR A 196 0.42 55.98 -35.68
N GLY A 197 -0.60 55.37 -36.28
CA GLY A 197 -0.43 54.40 -37.38
C GLY A 197 0.23 55.04 -38.59
N ARG A 198 -0.06 56.31 -38.88
CA ARG A 198 0.57 57.09 -39.96
C ARG A 198 2.06 57.35 -39.66
N ALA A 199 2.37 57.73 -38.43
CA ALA A 199 3.75 57.95 -37.98
C ALA A 199 4.59 56.66 -38.05
N LEU A 200 4.09 55.52 -37.56
CA LEU A 200 4.79 54.23 -37.60
C LEU A 200 5.04 53.75 -39.03
N THR A 201 4.06 53.91 -39.92
CA THR A 201 4.18 53.59 -41.35
C THR A 201 5.24 54.46 -42.04
N SER A 202 5.33 55.75 -41.66
CA SER A 202 6.28 56.71 -42.25
C SER A 202 7.75 56.46 -41.89
N VAL A 203 8.03 55.76 -40.78
CA VAL A 203 9.39 55.46 -40.30
C VAL A 203 9.97 54.21 -40.96
N THR A 204 9.11 53.30 -41.46
CA THR A 204 9.58 52.11 -42.18
C THR A 204 10.02 52.47 -43.60
N ARG A 205 11.33 52.64 -43.79
CA ARG A 205 11.95 52.85 -45.12
C ARG A 205 11.69 51.59 -45.98
N PRO A 206 11.14 51.71 -47.20
CA PRO A 206 10.92 50.55 -48.06
C PRO A 206 12.25 49.86 -48.39
N VAL A 207 12.38 48.60 -48.02
CA VAL A 207 13.56 47.77 -48.36
C VAL A 207 13.42 47.20 -49.79
N THR A 208 12.24 47.34 -50.41
CA THR A 208 11.96 46.87 -51.78
C THR A 208 11.16 47.93 -52.56
N PRO A 209 11.57 48.32 -53.77
CA PRO A 209 10.82 49.28 -54.59
C PRO A 209 9.44 48.73 -54.99
N GLY A 210 8.39 49.54 -54.80
CA GLY A 210 7.01 49.18 -55.17
C GLY A 210 6.17 48.53 -54.07
N VAL A 211 6.73 48.32 -52.86
CA VAL A 211 6.00 47.80 -51.69
C VAL A 211 5.86 48.89 -50.64
N THR A 212 4.63 49.27 -50.31
CA THR A 212 4.33 50.09 -49.13
C THR A 212 4.72 49.31 -47.88
N ALA A 213 5.66 49.83 -47.09
CA ALA A 213 6.03 49.22 -45.83
C ALA A 213 4.81 49.29 -44.88
N ARG A 214 4.19 48.14 -44.62
CA ARG A 214 3.09 48.03 -43.67
C ARG A 214 3.67 47.54 -42.36
N TRP A 215 3.45 48.31 -41.30
CA TRP A 215 3.79 47.84 -39.96
C TRP A 215 2.70 46.86 -39.51
N ASP A 216 3.01 45.57 -39.56
CA ASP A 216 2.11 44.50 -39.13
C ASP A 216 2.53 43.96 -37.77
N LEU A 217 1.54 43.78 -36.89
CA LEU A 217 1.69 43.16 -35.59
C LEU A 217 2.18 41.71 -35.74
N PRO A 218 3.26 41.28 -35.04
CA PRO A 218 3.73 39.90 -35.09
C PRO A 218 2.71 38.89 -34.53
N VAL A 219 2.18 38.02 -35.37
CA VAL A 219 1.18 37.01 -34.98
C VAL A 219 1.78 36.01 -33.99
N TRP A 220 1.18 35.89 -32.80
CA TRP A 220 1.49 34.80 -31.87
C TRP A 220 0.90 33.48 -32.37
N GLY A 221 1.68 32.74 -33.16
CA GLY A 221 1.45 31.33 -33.48
C GLY A 221 2.35 30.41 -32.66
N PRO A 222 2.21 29.07 -32.80
CA PRO A 222 3.17 28.13 -32.22
C PRO A 222 4.58 28.52 -32.68
N SER A 223 5.44 28.86 -31.72
CA SER A 223 6.81 29.29 -32.00
C SER A 223 7.56 28.15 -32.68
N GLU A 224 8.07 28.38 -33.90
CA GLU A 224 9.08 27.51 -34.48
C GLU A 224 10.32 27.53 -33.58
N PRO A 225 10.79 26.37 -33.10
CA PRO A 225 11.98 26.30 -32.28
C PRO A 225 13.17 26.78 -33.13
N VAL A 226 13.73 27.93 -32.77
CA VAL A 226 15.01 28.39 -33.31
C VAL A 226 16.08 27.39 -32.85
N PRO A 227 16.91 26.84 -33.76
CA PRO A 227 17.95 25.90 -33.37
C PRO A 227 18.83 26.50 -32.29
N ALA A 228 19.04 25.74 -31.21
CA ALA A 228 19.92 26.14 -30.13
C ALA A 228 21.31 26.42 -30.70
N LEU A 229 21.92 27.54 -30.29
CA LEU A 229 23.33 27.83 -30.59
C LEU A 229 24.15 26.59 -30.24
N GLU A 230 24.91 26.08 -31.20
CA GLU A 230 25.79 24.92 -31.02
C GLU A 230 26.69 25.18 -29.80
N SER A 231 26.36 24.51 -28.70
CA SER A 231 27.20 24.52 -27.52
C SER A 231 28.44 23.70 -27.87
N PRO A 232 29.65 24.20 -27.61
CA PRO A 232 30.86 23.42 -27.85
C PRO A 232 30.76 22.10 -27.08
N PRO A 233 31.32 21.00 -27.60
CA PRO A 233 31.22 19.69 -26.98
C PRO A 233 31.69 19.78 -25.52
N ALA A 234 30.82 19.38 -24.61
CA ALA A 234 31.16 19.32 -23.20
C ALA A 234 32.37 18.40 -23.00
N LEU A 235 33.34 18.83 -22.19
CA LEU A 235 34.51 18.01 -21.82
C LEU A 235 34.05 16.61 -21.38
N SER A 236 34.68 15.56 -21.92
CA SER A 236 34.51 14.19 -21.40
C SER A 236 34.97 14.13 -19.95
N ASP A 237 34.51 13.12 -19.20
CA ASP A 237 34.92 12.98 -17.80
C ASP A 237 36.43 12.76 -17.65
N ASP A 238 37.08 12.04 -18.57
CA ASP A 238 38.54 11.85 -18.58
C ASP A 238 39.30 13.16 -18.84
N ALA A 239 38.80 13.98 -19.77
CA ALA A 239 39.38 15.28 -20.06
C ALA A 239 39.17 16.26 -18.89
N LEU A 240 38.02 16.18 -18.23
CA LEU A 240 37.73 16.96 -17.03
C LEU A 240 38.68 16.58 -15.88
N ASP A 241 38.92 15.29 -15.67
CA ASP A 241 39.83 14.80 -14.64
C ASP A 241 41.27 15.26 -14.89
N ALA A 242 41.75 15.16 -16.13
CA ALA A 242 43.08 15.63 -16.52
C ALA A 242 43.28 17.13 -16.28
N VAL A 243 42.29 17.96 -16.66
CA VAL A 243 42.34 19.41 -16.44
C VAL A 243 42.29 19.76 -14.95
N VAL A 244 41.45 19.07 -14.17
CA VAL A 244 41.35 19.27 -12.73
C VAL A 244 42.67 18.90 -12.03
N ASP A 245 43.30 17.80 -12.43
CA ASP A 245 44.60 17.36 -11.90
C ASP A 245 45.71 18.36 -12.19
N GLN A 246 45.79 18.82 -13.44
CA GLN A 246 46.76 19.81 -13.88
C GLN A 246 46.63 21.13 -13.10
N ILE A 247 45.40 21.63 -12.92
CA ILE A 247 45.17 22.88 -12.19
C ILE A 247 45.52 22.70 -10.70
N ARG A 248 45.14 21.57 -10.10
CA ARG A 248 45.42 21.28 -8.68
C ARG A 248 46.91 21.31 -8.38
N HIS A 249 47.71 20.64 -9.21
CA HIS A 249 49.17 20.52 -9.04
C HIS A 249 49.96 21.65 -9.70
N SER A 250 49.29 22.72 -10.16
CA SER A 250 49.95 23.88 -10.77
C SER A 250 50.76 24.74 -9.79
N GLN A 251 50.58 24.54 -8.48
CA GLN A 251 51.32 25.22 -7.42
C GLN A 251 51.70 24.22 -6.32
N ASP A 252 52.78 24.52 -5.61
CA ASP A 252 53.21 23.80 -4.41
C ASP A 252 53.12 24.77 -3.20
N PRO A 253 52.27 24.49 -2.20
CA PRO A 253 51.39 23.32 -2.05
C PRO A 253 50.20 23.32 -3.02
N ALA A 254 49.65 22.13 -3.25
CA ALA A 254 48.52 21.91 -4.15
C ALA A 254 47.30 22.77 -3.76
N LEU A 255 46.60 23.29 -4.78
CA LEU A 255 45.49 24.22 -4.60
C LEU A 255 44.32 23.61 -3.83
N SER A 256 43.56 24.45 -3.12
CA SER A 256 42.27 24.03 -2.55
C SER A 256 41.19 23.89 -3.65
N TYR A 257 40.14 23.12 -3.37
CA TYR A 257 38.99 22.96 -4.29
C TYR A 257 38.42 24.30 -4.77
N ARG A 258 38.32 25.29 -3.87
CA ARG A 258 37.73 26.61 -4.18
C ARG A 258 38.60 27.39 -5.18
N GLU A 259 39.92 27.30 -5.05
CA GLU A 259 40.87 27.98 -5.92
C GLU A 259 40.97 27.27 -7.28
N MET A 260 40.98 25.93 -7.28
CA MET A 260 40.91 25.13 -8.50
C MET A 260 39.64 25.47 -9.29
N ALA A 261 38.46 25.46 -8.65
CA ALA A 261 37.18 25.72 -9.31
C ALA A 261 37.07 27.16 -9.86
N ALA A 262 37.72 28.13 -9.22
CA ALA A 262 37.80 29.49 -9.73
C ALA A 262 38.68 29.57 -10.98
N ARG A 263 39.86 28.92 -10.96
CA ARG A 263 40.78 28.88 -12.10
C ARG A 263 40.22 28.10 -13.29
N PHE A 264 39.55 26.97 -13.05
CA PHE A 264 38.85 26.18 -14.06
C PHE A 264 37.82 27.00 -14.85
N ARG A 265 37.07 27.88 -14.16
CA ARG A 265 36.11 28.78 -14.82
C ARG A 265 36.81 29.95 -15.52
N ALA A 266 37.90 30.47 -14.95
CA ALA A 266 38.68 31.55 -15.54
C ALA A 266 39.37 31.12 -16.86
N THR A 267 39.71 29.84 -17.03
CA THR A 267 40.25 29.30 -18.29
C THR A 267 39.18 29.02 -19.35
N GLY A 268 37.91 29.38 -19.07
CA GLY A 268 36.81 29.27 -20.03
C GLY A 268 36.18 27.88 -20.11
N HIS A 269 36.54 26.94 -19.23
CA HIS A 269 35.88 25.65 -19.17
C HIS A 269 34.53 25.74 -18.43
N ALA A 270 33.53 25.04 -18.97
CA ALA A 270 32.21 24.93 -18.39
C ALA A 270 31.93 23.49 -17.97
N ALA A 271 31.62 23.28 -16.69
CA ALA A 271 31.14 22.01 -16.14
C ALA A 271 30.12 22.29 -15.03
N SER A 272 29.15 21.39 -14.86
CA SER A 272 28.22 21.49 -13.74
C SER A 272 28.98 21.27 -12.42
N GLU A 273 28.56 21.96 -11.35
CA GLU A 273 29.19 21.86 -10.03
C GLU A 273 29.24 20.40 -9.53
N VAL A 274 28.23 19.59 -9.87
CA VAL A 274 28.18 18.16 -9.55
C VAL A 274 29.30 17.38 -10.24
N ARG A 275 29.52 17.61 -11.55
CA ARG A 275 30.59 16.94 -12.31
C ARG A 275 31.97 17.39 -11.84
N LEU A 276 32.14 18.69 -11.58
CA LEU A 276 33.42 19.24 -11.11
C LEU A 276 33.82 18.69 -9.73
N ARG A 277 32.86 18.52 -8.80
CA ARG A 277 33.12 17.87 -7.51
C ARG A 277 33.42 16.38 -7.63
N ALA A 278 32.75 15.69 -8.55
CA ALA A 278 33.02 14.28 -8.79
C ALA A 278 34.44 14.07 -9.34
N ALA A 279 34.85 14.89 -10.32
CA ALA A 279 36.22 14.90 -10.85
C ALA A 279 37.26 15.20 -9.75
N TRP A 280 37.04 16.25 -8.95
CA TRP A 280 37.92 16.58 -7.83
C TRP A 280 38.14 15.40 -6.88
N LYS A 281 37.11 14.60 -6.58
CA LYS A 281 37.22 13.43 -5.70
C LYS A 281 37.99 12.26 -6.33
N ARG A 282 37.95 12.11 -7.66
CA ARG A 282 38.65 11.03 -8.37
C ARG A 282 40.15 11.28 -8.49
N VAL A 283 40.55 12.54 -8.46
CA VAL A 283 41.93 13.02 -8.65
C VAL A 283 42.66 13.20 -7.29
N VAL A 284 42.05 12.78 -6.17
CA VAL A 284 42.67 12.80 -4.82
C VAL A 284 43.52 11.57 -4.57
#